data_AF-A0A8H8R5B3-F1
#
_entry.id   AF-A0A8H8R5B3-F1
#
_cell.length_a   1.000
_cell.length_b   1.000
_cell.length_c   1.000
_cell.angle_alpha   90.00
_cell.angle_beta   90.00
_cell.angle_gamma   90.00
#
_symmetry.space_group_name_H-M   'P 1'
#
loop_
_entity.id
_entity.type
_entity.pdbx_description
1 polymer ?
#
loop_
_entity_poly.entity_id
_entity_poly.type
_entity_poly.pdbx_seq_one_letter_code
_entity_poly.pdbx_strand_id
1 'polypeptide(L)'
;MIPNTSKRTFNDFSEANSTGSPLSNVLPSSKRSRAVEPNKVLWDQICKLPPQTTQKVLYEICMQNPTASAFVQSADTARLSEESNEPPVIFDSYSKSCWHTLNTDYKRLSGSKQYEAMGEIYSRLSNSREAIMKKAGPDTQWGTRRNALEVLRKICKSIVLCNEQQIRHEILKDGYVLMGFTDSMLELATSMSQEERDEYKQEGLYEKLVELQSDCDDWETDMGGLGEIYELFDGVDDGEGDEDEEEEEDEDEASDSSQSVVEIASTLAPEPAPPQRKRVFSVIELS
;
A
#
# COMPACT_ATOMS: atom_id res chain seq x y z
N MET A 1 -38.04 -33.39 34.18
CA MET A 1 -39.12 -32.87 35.03
C MET A 1 -38.71 -33.00 36.49
N ILE A 2 -38.88 -31.89 37.22
CA ILE A 2 -38.80 -31.68 38.68
C ILE A 2 -37.39 -31.45 39.27
N PRO A 3 -37.22 -30.37 40.08
CA PRO A 3 -35.95 -29.71 40.35
C PRO A 3 -35.45 -29.94 41.79
N ASN A 4 -34.18 -29.65 42.04
CA ASN A 4 -33.65 -29.56 43.40
C ASN A 4 -33.41 -28.10 43.78
N THR A 5 -34.35 -27.53 44.56
CA THR A 5 -34.23 -26.23 45.20
C THR A 5 -33.90 -26.44 46.66
N SER A 6 -32.69 -26.10 47.10
CA SER A 6 -32.36 -26.07 48.53
C SER A 6 -32.25 -24.62 49.00
N LYS A 7 -33.30 -24.20 49.70
CA LYS A 7 -33.42 -22.94 50.43
C LYS A 7 -32.57 -23.02 51.70
N ARG A 8 -31.77 -21.99 51.97
CA ARG A 8 -31.38 -21.61 53.34
C ARG A 8 -31.61 -20.13 53.53
N THR A 9 -32.72 -19.85 54.21
CA THR A 9 -33.04 -18.61 54.91
C THR A 9 -32.24 -18.55 56.21
N PHE A 10 -31.67 -17.40 56.55
CA PHE A 10 -31.21 -17.12 57.91
C PHE A 10 -31.71 -15.73 58.33
N ASN A 11 -32.31 -15.72 59.52
CA ASN A 11 -32.99 -14.64 60.24
C ASN A 11 -32.07 -13.41 60.42
N ASP A 12 -32.58 -12.19 60.25
CA ASP A 12 -33.36 -11.39 61.21
C ASP A 12 -32.61 -11.18 62.54
N PHE A 13 -32.08 -9.96 62.71
CA PHE A 13 -31.77 -9.35 63.99
C PHE A 13 -32.00 -7.84 63.85
N SER A 14 -33.13 -7.40 64.39
CA SER A 14 -33.38 -6.00 64.73
C SER A 14 -32.97 -5.78 66.18
N GLU A 15 -32.02 -4.88 66.43
CA GLU A 15 -31.92 -4.20 67.73
C GLU A 15 -31.59 -2.72 67.51
N ALA A 16 -32.41 -1.87 68.13
CA ALA A 16 -32.26 -0.43 68.21
C ALA A 16 -31.63 -0.08 69.56
N ASN A 17 -30.66 0.84 69.58
CA ASN A 17 -30.59 1.82 70.66
C ASN A 17 -29.76 3.06 70.27
N SER A 18 -30.34 4.21 70.59
CA SER A 18 -29.89 5.57 70.27
C SER A 18 -28.77 6.06 71.18
N THR A 19 -27.86 6.92 70.67
CA THR A 19 -27.55 8.31 71.12
C THR A 19 -26.11 8.76 70.76
N GLY A 20 -25.96 9.94 70.15
CA GLY A 20 -24.67 10.69 70.08
C GLY A 20 -24.35 11.39 68.74
N SER A 21 -24.66 12.68 68.63
CA SER A 21 -24.34 13.68 67.56
C SER A 21 -22.83 13.84 67.23
N PRO A 22 -22.42 14.78 66.34
CA PRO A 22 -22.79 15.04 64.93
C PRO A 22 -21.51 15.13 64.04
N LEU A 23 -21.65 15.55 62.77
CA LEU A 23 -20.60 15.86 61.77
C LEU A 23 -20.16 14.69 60.87
N SER A 24 -20.56 14.77 59.59
CA SER A 24 -19.67 14.91 58.42
C SER A 24 -20.24 14.23 57.17
N ASN A 25 -20.52 15.06 56.16
CA ASN A 25 -20.44 14.75 54.73
C ASN A 25 -21.36 13.64 54.18
N VAL A 26 -22.63 13.99 53.97
CA VAL A 26 -23.47 13.35 52.96
C VAL A 26 -22.96 13.78 51.58
N LEU A 27 -22.26 12.87 50.90
CA LEU A 27 -21.96 12.95 49.48
C LEU A 27 -23.23 13.29 48.68
N PRO A 28 -23.17 14.16 47.67
CA PRO A 28 -24.29 14.31 46.75
C PRO A 28 -24.49 12.99 46.03
N SER A 29 -25.63 12.36 46.35
CA SER A 29 -26.18 11.22 45.64
C SER A 29 -26.10 11.49 44.14
N SER A 30 -25.18 10.79 43.48
CA SER A 30 -25.10 10.72 42.03
C SER A 30 -26.42 10.15 41.53
N LYS A 31 -27.35 11.04 41.21
CA LYS A 31 -28.57 10.72 40.48
C LYS A 31 -28.10 10.12 39.16
N ARG A 32 -28.22 8.80 39.03
CA ARG A 32 -28.19 8.09 37.75
C ARG A 32 -29.01 8.92 36.77
N SER A 33 -28.30 9.54 35.83
CA SER A 33 -28.91 10.16 34.66
C SER A 33 -29.84 9.14 34.03
N ARG A 34 -31.13 9.47 34.01
CA ARG A 34 -32.16 8.67 33.33
C ARG A 34 -31.76 8.66 31.86
N ALA A 35 -31.44 7.50 31.30
CA ALA A 35 -31.24 7.36 29.87
C ALA A 35 -32.49 7.95 29.18
N VAL A 36 -32.29 9.03 28.42
CA VAL A 36 -33.35 9.70 27.68
C VAL A 36 -33.81 8.71 26.61
N GLU A 37 -35.08 8.30 26.64
CA GLU A 37 -35.62 7.45 25.59
C GLU A 37 -35.52 8.18 24.24
N PRO A 38 -35.05 7.51 23.18
CA PRO A 38 -34.95 8.12 21.86
C PRO A 38 -36.35 8.55 21.40
N ASN A 39 -36.51 9.84 21.10
CA ASN A 39 -37.76 10.37 20.57
C ASN A 39 -37.98 9.86 19.13
N LYS A 40 -38.71 8.74 19.01
CA LYS A 40 -39.01 8.11 17.71
C LYS A 40 -39.70 9.05 16.72
N VAL A 41 -40.59 9.92 17.19
CA VAL A 41 -41.33 10.85 16.31
C VAL A 41 -40.38 11.86 15.68
N LEU A 42 -39.40 12.36 16.45
CA LEU A 42 -38.37 13.27 15.94
C LEU A 42 -37.45 12.55 14.94
N TRP A 43 -37.04 11.32 15.24
CA TRP A 43 -36.23 10.51 14.31
C TRP A 43 -36.94 10.31 12.97
N ASP A 44 -38.21 9.94 12.99
CA ASP A 44 -39.01 9.75 11.77
C ASP A 44 -39.19 11.03 10.96
N GLN A 45 -39.19 12.21 11.60
CA GLN A 45 -39.21 13.50 10.92
C GLN A 45 -37.87 13.80 10.26
N ILE A 46 -36.75 13.55 10.95
CA ILE A 46 -35.40 13.74 10.41
C ILE A 46 -35.18 12.85 9.17
N CYS A 47 -35.59 11.57 9.22
CA CYS A 47 -35.45 10.65 8.09
C CYS A 47 -36.27 11.04 6.84
N LYS A 48 -37.25 11.94 6.95
CA LYS A 48 -38.05 12.44 5.82
C LYS A 48 -37.45 13.68 5.16
N LEU A 49 -36.46 14.31 5.78
CA LEU A 49 -35.81 15.50 5.22
C LEU A 49 -34.87 15.10 4.08
N PRO A 50 -34.76 15.91 3.00
CA PRO A 50 -33.75 15.70 1.97
C PRO A 50 -32.32 15.77 2.55
N PRO A 51 -31.35 15.01 1.98
CA PRO A 51 -29.99 14.97 2.49
C PRO A 51 -29.34 16.35 2.64
N GLN A 52 -29.53 17.24 1.67
CA GLN A 52 -28.98 18.59 1.70
C GLN A 52 -29.58 19.44 2.83
N THR A 53 -30.89 19.28 3.10
CA THR A 53 -31.55 19.97 4.20
C THR A 53 -31.04 19.47 5.54
N THR A 54 -30.88 18.15 5.70
CA THR A 54 -30.34 17.55 6.93
C THR A 54 -28.91 17.99 7.20
N GLN A 55 -28.05 18.00 6.17
CA GLN A 55 -26.67 18.48 6.28
C GLN A 55 -26.60 19.95 6.70
N LYS A 56 -27.45 20.80 6.10
CA LYS A 56 -27.48 22.24 6.40
C LYS A 56 -27.93 22.52 7.82
N VAL A 57 -28.98 21.84 8.28
CA VAL A 57 -29.47 21.92 9.67
C VAL A 57 -28.40 21.40 10.65
N LEU A 58 -27.75 20.27 10.33
CA LEU A 58 -26.67 19.73 11.17
C LEU A 58 -25.49 20.71 11.28
N TYR A 59 -25.10 21.33 10.17
CA TYR A 59 -24.05 22.35 10.14
C TYR A 59 -24.42 23.57 11.01
N GLU A 60 -25.65 24.08 10.89
CA GLU A 60 -26.15 25.19 11.72
C GLU A 60 -26.18 24.81 13.22
N ILE A 61 -26.55 23.57 13.56
CA ILE A 61 -26.51 23.07 14.95
C ILE A 61 -25.07 23.02 15.46
N CYS A 62 -24.12 22.50 14.68
CA CYS A 62 -22.71 22.42 15.05
C CYS A 62 -22.09 23.80 15.24
N MET A 63 -22.46 24.78 14.40
CA MET A 63 -22.07 26.19 14.53
C MET A 63 -22.51 26.81 15.86
N GLN A 64 -23.69 26.45 16.35
CA GLN A 64 -24.26 27.01 17.58
C GLN A 64 -23.93 26.20 18.84
N ASN A 65 -23.44 24.96 18.68
CA ASN A 65 -23.20 24.04 19.78
C ASN A 65 -21.86 23.30 19.62
N PRO A 66 -20.82 23.71 20.37
CA PRO A 66 -19.50 23.06 20.34
C PRO A 66 -19.52 21.57 20.70
N THR A 67 -20.43 21.15 21.58
CA THR A 67 -20.58 19.73 21.95
C THR A 67 -21.13 18.91 20.79
N ALA A 68 -22.10 19.45 20.04
CA ALA A 68 -22.62 18.80 18.84
C ALA A 68 -21.54 18.71 17.74
N SER A 69 -20.74 19.77 17.59
CA SER A 69 -19.58 19.78 16.67
C SER A 69 -18.57 18.69 17.01
N ALA A 70 -18.14 18.60 18.28
CA ALA A 70 -17.22 17.56 18.73
C ALA A 70 -17.80 16.15 18.55
N PHE A 71 -19.11 15.96 18.72
CA PHE A 71 -19.77 14.68 18.49
C PHE A 71 -19.76 14.29 17.00
N VAL A 72 -20.05 15.23 16.09
CA VAL A 72 -19.98 14.98 14.65
C VAL A 72 -18.55 14.67 14.21
N GLN A 73 -17.56 15.42 14.70
CA GLN A 73 -16.15 15.14 14.44
C GLN A 73 -15.75 13.75 14.95
N SER A 74 -16.12 13.39 16.19
CA SER A 74 -15.85 12.07 16.74
C SER A 74 -16.54 10.95 15.96
N ALA A 75 -17.75 11.17 15.46
CA ALA A 75 -18.48 10.20 14.65
C ALA A 75 -17.82 10.02 13.27
N ASP A 76 -17.32 11.10 12.67
CA ASP A 76 -16.59 11.03 11.40
C ASP A 76 -15.22 10.37 11.58
N THR A 77 -14.48 10.72 12.62
CA THR A 77 -13.23 10.02 12.97
C THR A 77 -13.47 8.54 13.25
N ALA A 78 -14.55 8.18 13.95
CA ALA A 78 -14.89 6.78 14.20
C ALA A 78 -15.21 6.05 12.88
N ARG A 79 -15.98 6.66 11.98
CA ARG A 79 -16.27 6.10 10.64
C ARG A 79 -14.98 5.89 9.83
N LEU A 80 -14.11 6.90 9.76
CA LEU A 80 -12.82 6.80 9.09
C LEU A 80 -11.93 5.71 9.72
N SER A 81 -11.98 5.58 11.05
CA SER A 81 -11.25 4.53 11.75
C SER A 81 -11.80 3.14 11.45
N GLU A 82 -13.12 2.96 11.39
CA GLU A 82 -13.75 1.68 11.02
C GLU A 82 -13.42 1.29 9.58
N GLU A 83 -13.44 2.26 8.65
CA GLU A 83 -13.00 2.06 7.26
C GLU A 83 -11.52 1.66 7.18
N SER A 84 -10.65 2.26 8.01
CA SER A 84 -9.23 1.90 8.09
C SER A 84 -8.95 0.55 8.79
N ASN A 85 -9.90 0.03 9.55
CA ASN A 85 -9.77 -1.23 10.30
C ASN A 85 -10.15 -2.47 9.48
N GLU A 86 -10.75 -2.31 8.30
CA GLU A 86 -10.98 -3.45 7.41
C GLU A 86 -9.62 -4.02 6.96
N PRO A 87 -9.37 -5.33 7.06
CA PRO A 87 -8.09 -5.88 6.64
C PRO A 87 -7.87 -5.65 5.14
N PRO A 88 -6.64 -5.30 4.72
CA PRO A 88 -6.29 -5.17 3.30
C PRO A 88 -6.63 -6.43 2.49
N VAL A 89 -7.09 -6.22 1.25
CA VAL A 89 -7.30 -7.33 0.33
C VAL A 89 -5.94 -7.88 -0.09
N ILE A 90 -5.76 -9.19 0.04
CA ILE A 90 -4.52 -9.87 -0.33
C ILE A 90 -4.63 -10.51 -1.71
N PHE A 91 -3.72 -10.15 -2.61
CA PHE A 91 -3.71 -10.55 -4.02
C PHE A 91 -2.66 -11.63 -4.37
N ASP A 92 -1.90 -12.13 -3.40
CA ASP A 92 -0.77 -13.07 -3.62
C ASP A 92 -1.15 -14.37 -4.37
N SER A 93 -2.42 -14.78 -4.35
CA SER A 93 -2.87 -15.93 -5.14
C SER A 93 -2.75 -15.70 -6.64
N TYR A 94 -2.92 -14.46 -7.12
CA TYR A 94 -2.80 -14.11 -8.53
C TYR A 94 -1.36 -14.20 -9.00
N SER A 95 -0.39 -13.64 -8.26
CA SER A 95 1.03 -13.74 -8.62
C SER A 95 1.51 -15.19 -8.65
N LYS A 96 1.13 -16.00 -7.65
CA LYS A 96 1.41 -17.44 -7.63
C LYS A 96 0.80 -18.17 -8.82
N SER A 97 -0.46 -17.90 -9.14
CA SER A 97 -1.14 -18.52 -10.28
C SER A 97 -0.46 -18.16 -11.60
N CYS A 98 -0.16 -16.87 -11.84
CA CYS A 98 0.53 -16.42 -13.04
C CYS A 98 1.92 -17.06 -13.14
N TRP A 99 2.67 -17.10 -12.04
CA TRP A 99 3.97 -17.74 -12.00
C TRP A 99 3.91 -19.22 -12.38
N HIS A 100 2.95 -19.97 -11.83
CA HIS A 100 2.75 -21.38 -12.17
C HIS A 100 2.39 -21.58 -13.64
N THR A 101 1.47 -20.77 -14.17
CA THR A 101 1.10 -20.79 -15.59
C THR A 101 2.30 -20.53 -16.50
N LEU A 102 3.17 -19.58 -16.15
CA LEU A 102 4.34 -19.24 -16.95
C LEU A 102 5.50 -20.25 -16.83
N ASN A 103 5.73 -20.81 -15.64
CA ASN A 103 6.97 -21.53 -15.32
C ASN A 103 6.78 -23.03 -15.04
N THR A 104 5.54 -23.50 -14.88
CA THR A 104 5.24 -24.88 -14.48
C THR A 104 4.32 -25.58 -15.48
N ASP A 105 3.14 -25.01 -15.78
CA ASP A 105 2.04 -25.71 -16.43
C ASP A 105 2.41 -26.24 -17.83
N TYR A 106 3.17 -25.45 -18.59
CA TYR A 106 3.51 -25.74 -19.99
C TYR A 106 5.00 -26.08 -20.21
N LYS A 107 5.78 -26.21 -19.12
CA LYS A 107 7.24 -26.46 -19.17
C LYS A 107 7.64 -27.74 -19.91
N ARG A 108 6.79 -28.77 -19.85
CA ARG A 108 7.07 -30.08 -20.49
C ARG A 108 6.55 -30.17 -21.93
N LEU A 109 5.90 -29.13 -22.42
CA LEU A 109 5.37 -29.11 -23.77
C LEU A 109 6.43 -28.70 -24.78
N SER A 110 6.32 -29.20 -26.01
CA SER A 110 7.12 -28.70 -27.13
C SER A 110 6.75 -27.25 -27.46
N GLY A 111 7.66 -26.47 -28.05
CA GLY A 111 7.40 -25.08 -28.44
C GLY A 111 6.11 -24.87 -29.25
N SER A 112 5.79 -25.74 -30.21
CA SER A 112 4.53 -25.65 -30.96
C SER A 112 3.28 -25.80 -30.07
N LYS A 113 3.36 -26.61 -29.02
CA LYS A 113 2.26 -26.78 -28.05
C LYS A 113 2.22 -25.65 -27.02
N GLN A 114 3.37 -25.06 -26.67
CA GLN A 114 3.43 -23.83 -25.89
C GLN A 114 2.79 -22.66 -26.66
N TYR A 115 3.03 -22.57 -27.97
CA TYR A 115 2.38 -21.59 -28.84
C TYR A 115 0.84 -21.76 -28.88
N GLU A 116 0.35 -22.99 -29.04
CA GLU A 116 -1.10 -23.28 -28.98
C GLU A 116 -1.72 -22.87 -27.61
N ALA A 117 -0.96 -22.98 -26.52
CA ALA A 117 -1.40 -22.61 -25.17
C ALA A 117 -1.38 -21.10 -24.89
N MET A 118 -0.83 -20.27 -25.78
CA MET A 118 -0.68 -18.83 -25.52
C MET A 118 -1.99 -18.12 -25.22
N GLY A 119 -3.11 -18.51 -25.85
CA GLY A 119 -4.42 -17.94 -25.55
C GLY A 119 -4.84 -18.10 -24.09
N GLU A 120 -4.55 -19.26 -23.48
CA GLU A 120 -4.81 -19.53 -22.06
C GLU A 120 -3.90 -18.70 -21.16
N ILE A 121 -2.63 -18.56 -21.54
CA ILE A 121 -1.63 -17.76 -20.80
C ILE A 121 -2.04 -16.29 -20.80
N TYR A 122 -2.36 -15.70 -21.96
CA TYR A 122 -2.83 -14.31 -22.03
C TYR A 122 -4.11 -14.11 -21.22
N SER A 123 -5.05 -15.04 -21.31
CA SER A 123 -6.29 -14.98 -20.52
C SER A 123 -6.01 -15.03 -19.02
N ARG A 124 -5.05 -15.85 -18.57
CA ARG A 124 -4.67 -15.90 -17.16
C ARG A 124 -4.08 -14.58 -16.67
N LEU A 125 -3.17 -13.99 -17.43
CA LEU A 125 -2.50 -12.75 -17.08
C LEU A 125 -3.49 -11.57 -17.05
N SER A 126 -4.26 -11.39 -18.12
CA SER A 126 -5.26 -10.32 -18.24
C SER A 126 -6.35 -10.43 -17.18
N ASN A 127 -6.96 -11.60 -16.98
CA ASN A 127 -7.98 -11.81 -15.95
C ASN A 127 -7.45 -11.53 -14.54
N SER A 128 -6.19 -11.89 -14.27
CA SER A 128 -5.56 -11.62 -12.97
C SER A 128 -5.38 -10.12 -12.75
N ARG A 129 -4.87 -9.40 -13.75
CA ARG A 129 -4.75 -7.93 -13.72
C ARG A 129 -6.11 -7.27 -13.48
N GLU A 130 -7.11 -7.61 -14.27
CA GLU A 130 -8.46 -7.04 -14.16
C GLU A 130 -9.10 -7.33 -12.80
N ALA A 131 -8.92 -8.54 -12.28
CA ALA A 131 -9.47 -8.90 -10.98
C ALA A 131 -8.76 -8.19 -9.80
N ILE A 132 -7.48 -7.88 -9.93
CA ILE A 132 -6.73 -7.04 -8.98
C ILE A 132 -7.27 -5.61 -9.05
N MET A 133 -7.27 -4.99 -10.23
CA MET A 133 -7.67 -3.59 -10.40
C MET A 133 -9.12 -3.33 -9.99
N LYS A 134 -10.03 -4.27 -10.30
CA LYS A 134 -11.43 -4.18 -9.87
C LYS A 134 -11.59 -4.06 -8.34
N LYS A 135 -10.65 -4.60 -7.57
CA LYS A 135 -10.69 -4.61 -6.10
C LYS A 135 -9.76 -3.58 -5.47
N ALA A 136 -8.84 -2.99 -6.23
CA ALA A 136 -7.84 -2.04 -5.76
C ALA A 136 -8.07 -0.64 -6.36
N GLY A 137 -9.33 -0.27 -6.59
CA GLY A 137 -9.68 1.04 -7.16
C GLY A 137 -9.21 2.23 -6.32
N PRO A 138 -9.33 3.46 -6.85
CA PRO A 138 -8.78 4.66 -6.24
C PRO A 138 -9.34 4.94 -4.84
N ASP A 139 -10.59 4.55 -4.57
CA ASP A 139 -11.28 4.77 -3.29
C ASP A 139 -10.99 3.70 -2.23
N THR A 140 -10.08 2.76 -2.51
CA THR A 140 -9.76 1.68 -1.55
C THR A 140 -8.82 2.16 -0.45
N GLN A 141 -8.57 1.33 0.56
CA GLN A 141 -7.58 1.67 1.58
C GLN A 141 -6.14 1.52 1.06
N TRP A 142 -5.22 2.30 1.64
CA TRP A 142 -3.79 2.26 1.38
C TRP A 142 -3.25 0.83 1.23
N GLY A 143 -3.45 0.00 2.25
CA GLY A 143 -2.90 -1.36 2.29
C GLY A 143 -3.35 -2.25 1.12
N THR A 144 -4.55 -2.00 0.58
CA THR A 144 -5.07 -2.72 -0.59
C THR A 144 -4.38 -2.25 -1.88
N ARG A 145 -4.25 -0.94 -2.10
CA ARG A 145 -3.51 -0.38 -3.25
C ARG A 145 -2.05 -0.80 -3.23
N ARG A 146 -1.40 -0.67 -2.08
CA ARG A 146 -0.01 -1.10 -1.84
C ARG A 146 0.20 -2.58 -2.14
N ASN A 147 -0.70 -3.46 -1.67
CA ASN A 147 -0.60 -4.89 -1.97
C ASN A 147 -0.82 -5.19 -3.47
N ALA A 148 -1.78 -4.52 -4.10
CA ALA A 148 -2.05 -4.66 -5.52
C ALA A 148 -0.84 -4.27 -6.37
N LEU A 149 -0.24 -3.11 -6.10
CA LEU A 149 0.94 -2.62 -6.82
C LEU A 149 2.11 -3.62 -6.75
N GLU A 150 2.43 -4.13 -5.57
CA GLU A 150 3.50 -5.13 -5.40
C GLU A 150 3.16 -6.45 -6.11
N VAL A 151 1.90 -6.88 -6.14
CA VAL A 151 1.49 -8.11 -6.83
C VAL A 151 1.56 -7.95 -8.35
N LEU A 152 1.17 -6.80 -8.91
CA LEU A 152 1.34 -6.51 -10.33
C LEU A 152 2.84 -6.51 -10.70
N ARG A 153 3.68 -5.84 -9.90
CA ARG A 153 5.15 -5.86 -10.06
C ARG A 153 5.72 -7.27 -10.06
N LYS A 154 5.28 -8.15 -9.14
CA LYS A 154 5.68 -9.57 -9.09
C LYS A 154 5.25 -10.35 -10.34
N ILE A 155 4.08 -10.05 -10.90
CA ILE A 155 3.61 -10.68 -12.14
C ILE A 155 4.50 -10.24 -13.32
N CYS A 156 4.78 -8.95 -13.46
CA CYS A 156 5.73 -8.44 -14.46
C CYS A 156 7.09 -9.14 -14.35
N LYS A 157 7.65 -9.22 -13.13
CA LYS A 157 8.91 -9.94 -12.90
C LYS A 157 8.84 -11.41 -13.33
N SER A 158 7.72 -12.08 -13.09
CA SER A 158 7.52 -13.47 -13.52
C SER A 158 7.44 -13.65 -15.04
N ILE A 159 6.90 -12.65 -15.75
CA ILE A 159 6.86 -12.60 -17.22
C ILE A 159 8.27 -12.43 -17.78
N VAL A 160 8.98 -11.40 -17.29
CA VAL A 160 10.32 -11.05 -17.75
C VAL A 160 11.31 -12.19 -17.53
N LEU A 161 11.24 -12.85 -16.37
CA LEU A 161 12.10 -13.97 -15.99
C LEU A 161 11.55 -15.35 -16.41
N CYS A 162 10.56 -15.41 -17.30
CA CYS A 162 10.02 -16.67 -17.80
C CYS A 162 11.10 -17.48 -18.53
N ASN A 163 11.35 -18.71 -18.06
CA ASN A 163 12.42 -19.57 -18.60
C ASN A 163 12.05 -20.21 -19.96
N GLU A 164 10.76 -20.32 -20.26
CA GLU A 164 10.25 -20.96 -21.47
C GLU A 164 10.34 -19.99 -22.65
N GLN A 165 11.36 -20.16 -23.49
CA GLN A 165 11.72 -19.20 -24.54
C GLN A 165 10.56 -18.90 -25.50
N GLN A 166 9.77 -19.90 -25.89
CA GLN A 166 8.62 -19.68 -26.76
C GLN A 166 7.55 -18.82 -26.08
N ILE A 167 7.25 -19.08 -24.81
CA ILE A 167 6.26 -18.33 -24.03
C ILE A 167 6.76 -16.89 -23.82
N ARG A 168 8.01 -16.73 -23.39
CA ARG A 168 8.64 -15.42 -23.21
C ARG A 168 8.60 -14.61 -24.50
N HIS A 169 9.01 -15.21 -25.62
CA HIS A 169 8.99 -14.54 -26.92
C HIS A 169 7.60 -14.05 -27.30
N GLU A 170 6.57 -14.88 -27.18
CA GLU A 170 5.20 -14.49 -27.55
C GLU A 170 4.60 -13.44 -26.61
N ILE A 171 4.96 -13.42 -25.33
CA ILE A 171 4.46 -12.40 -24.40
C ILE A 171 5.13 -11.04 -24.65
N LEU A 172 6.44 -11.05 -24.92
CA LEU A 172 7.24 -9.83 -25.04
C LEU A 172 7.26 -9.22 -26.44
N LYS A 173 6.97 -10.00 -27.50
CA LYS A 173 7.13 -9.55 -28.91
C LYS A 173 6.49 -8.19 -29.26
N ASP A 174 5.39 -7.82 -28.59
CA ASP A 174 4.60 -6.64 -28.93
C ASP A 174 4.55 -5.62 -27.78
N GLY A 175 5.19 -5.89 -26.64
CA GLY A 175 5.16 -5.07 -25.41
C GLY A 175 3.79 -4.97 -24.70
N TYR A 176 2.67 -5.18 -25.39
CA TYR A 176 1.31 -4.89 -24.91
C TYR A 176 0.95 -5.52 -23.56
N VAL A 177 1.41 -6.74 -23.28
CA VAL A 177 1.09 -7.39 -22.01
C VAL A 177 1.72 -6.61 -20.87
N LEU A 178 3.02 -6.34 -20.96
CA LEU A 178 3.76 -5.63 -19.91
C LEU A 178 3.29 -4.19 -19.79
N MET A 179 3.06 -3.49 -20.90
CA MET A 179 2.44 -2.15 -20.90
C MET A 179 1.12 -2.14 -20.14
N GLY A 180 0.23 -3.09 -20.40
CA GLY A 180 -1.03 -3.17 -19.70
C GLY A 180 -0.87 -3.35 -18.18
N PHE A 181 0.15 -4.07 -17.72
CA PHE A 181 0.44 -4.14 -16.28
C PHE A 181 1.03 -2.84 -15.75
N THR A 182 1.94 -2.19 -16.48
CA THR A 182 2.52 -0.90 -16.04
C THR A 182 1.49 0.21 -15.98
N ASP A 183 0.54 0.25 -16.92
CA ASP A 183 -0.56 1.21 -16.89
C ASP A 183 -1.42 1.04 -15.64
N SER A 184 -1.72 -0.22 -15.27
CA SER A 184 -2.44 -0.53 -14.03
C SER A 184 -1.63 -0.19 -12.78
N MET A 185 -0.31 -0.37 -12.80
CA MET A 185 0.57 0.04 -11.70
C MET A 185 0.59 1.57 -11.56
N LEU A 186 0.64 2.30 -12.69
CA LEU A 186 0.60 3.76 -12.71
C LEU A 186 -0.74 4.27 -12.18
N GLU A 187 -1.87 3.70 -12.61
CA GLU A 187 -3.20 4.05 -12.09
C GLU A 187 -3.26 3.91 -10.56
N LEU A 188 -2.72 2.82 -10.00
CA LEU A 188 -2.63 2.65 -8.55
C LEU A 188 -1.73 3.72 -7.91
N ALA A 189 -0.55 3.95 -8.46
CA ALA A 189 0.41 4.92 -7.94
C ALA A 189 -0.14 6.36 -7.94
N THR A 190 -0.84 6.77 -9.01
CA THR A 190 -1.49 8.09 -9.12
C THR A 190 -2.60 8.27 -8.10
N SER A 191 -3.29 7.18 -7.72
CA SER A 191 -4.32 7.23 -6.68
C SER A 191 -3.79 7.27 -5.24
N MET A 192 -2.47 7.11 -5.06
CA MET A 192 -1.84 7.20 -3.74
C MET A 192 -1.59 8.66 -3.35
N SER A 193 -1.66 8.98 -2.06
CA SER A 193 -1.18 10.27 -1.56
C SER A 193 0.36 10.32 -1.55
N GLN A 194 0.95 11.50 -1.31
CA GLN A 194 2.40 11.59 -1.17
C GLN A 194 2.89 10.80 0.05
N GLU A 195 2.19 10.90 1.16
CA GLU A 195 2.50 10.17 2.39
C GLU A 195 2.47 8.66 2.19
N GLU A 196 1.49 8.17 1.42
CA GLU A 196 1.39 6.76 1.03
C GLU A 196 2.57 6.32 0.15
N ARG A 197 3.00 7.15 -0.81
CA ARG A 197 4.19 6.88 -1.64
C ARG A 197 5.48 6.89 -0.82
N ASP A 198 5.61 7.80 0.13
CA ASP A 198 6.76 7.85 1.04
C ASP A 198 6.80 6.61 1.94
N GLU A 199 5.66 6.16 2.45
CA GLU A 199 5.56 4.92 3.22
C GLU A 199 5.98 3.70 2.36
N TYR A 200 5.53 3.63 1.11
CA TYR A 200 5.95 2.59 0.17
C TYR A 200 7.47 2.56 -0.06
N LYS A 201 8.11 3.73 -0.15
CA LYS A 201 9.57 3.88 -0.23
C LYS A 201 10.24 3.38 1.06
N GLN A 202 9.75 3.80 2.22
CA GLN A 202 10.31 3.39 3.52
C GLN A 202 10.27 1.87 3.74
N GLU A 203 9.28 1.18 3.17
CA GLU A 203 9.18 -0.28 3.22
C GLU A 203 10.14 -1.02 2.27
N GLY A 204 10.91 -0.30 1.46
CA GLY A 204 11.83 -0.89 0.48
C GLY A 204 11.12 -1.45 -0.76
N LEU A 205 9.89 -1.01 -1.04
CA LEU A 205 9.11 -1.50 -2.19
C LEU A 205 9.35 -0.70 -3.46
N TYR A 206 9.80 0.54 -3.34
CA TYR A 206 10.18 1.35 -4.49
C TYR A 206 11.41 0.78 -5.20
N GLU A 207 12.42 0.36 -4.44
CA GLU A 207 13.64 -0.28 -4.95
C GLU A 207 13.32 -1.56 -5.71
N LYS A 208 12.27 -2.28 -5.30
CA LYS A 208 11.78 -3.47 -6.00
C LYS A 208 11.10 -3.15 -7.34
N LEU A 209 10.50 -1.98 -7.48
CA LEU A 209 10.04 -1.47 -8.78
C LEU A 209 11.24 -1.13 -9.65
N VAL A 210 12.25 -0.43 -9.12
CA VAL A 210 13.49 -0.12 -9.85
C VAL A 210 14.23 -1.39 -10.29
N GLU A 211 14.30 -2.42 -9.45
CA GLU A 211 14.84 -3.73 -9.82
C GLU A 211 14.14 -4.35 -11.04
N LEU A 212 12.83 -4.12 -11.21
CA LEU A 212 12.07 -4.67 -12.33
C LEU A 212 12.58 -4.12 -13.66
N GLN A 213 12.99 -2.84 -13.70
CA GLN A 213 13.63 -2.23 -14.86
C GLN A 213 14.91 -2.97 -15.25
N SER A 214 15.74 -3.31 -14.25
CA SER A 214 17.01 -4.01 -14.47
C SER A 214 16.81 -5.44 -14.98
N ASP A 215 15.68 -6.07 -14.66
CA ASP A 215 15.34 -7.40 -15.14
C ASP A 215 14.87 -7.39 -16.61
N CYS A 216 14.40 -6.24 -17.13
CA CYS A 216 13.78 -6.12 -18.45
C CYS A 216 14.74 -5.50 -19.50
N ASP A 217 14.99 -6.23 -20.60
CA ASP A 217 15.98 -5.84 -21.62
C ASP A 217 15.61 -4.52 -22.34
N ASP A 218 14.33 -4.31 -22.68
CA ASP A 218 13.81 -3.12 -23.37
C ASP A 218 12.62 -2.53 -22.57
N TRP A 219 12.91 -2.10 -21.34
CA TRP A 219 11.89 -1.58 -20.44
C TRP A 219 11.21 -0.29 -20.96
N GLU A 220 11.90 0.53 -21.75
CA GLU A 220 11.32 1.75 -22.32
C GLU A 220 10.17 1.44 -23.28
N THR A 221 10.33 0.39 -24.09
CA THR A 221 9.30 -0.05 -25.04
C THR A 221 8.26 -0.94 -24.37
N ASP A 222 8.69 -1.91 -23.57
CA ASP A 222 7.80 -2.94 -23.02
C ASP A 222 7.05 -2.50 -21.76
N MET A 223 7.58 -1.50 -21.05
CA MET A 223 7.12 -1.08 -19.72
C MET A 223 7.04 0.46 -19.58
N GLY A 224 6.60 1.16 -20.62
CA GLY A 224 6.62 2.63 -20.68
C GLY A 224 6.05 3.34 -19.44
N GLY A 225 5.00 2.80 -18.81
CA GLY A 225 4.41 3.37 -17.59
C GLY A 225 5.33 3.35 -16.35
N LEU A 226 6.44 2.60 -16.34
CA LEU A 226 7.39 2.61 -15.22
C LEU A 226 8.10 3.96 -15.07
N GLY A 227 8.41 4.65 -16.17
CA GLY A 227 9.07 5.97 -16.11
C GLY A 227 8.21 6.98 -15.37
N GLU A 228 6.92 7.04 -15.72
CA GLU A 228 5.94 7.90 -15.07
C GLU A 228 5.75 7.56 -13.58
N ILE A 229 5.81 6.27 -13.22
CA ILE A 229 5.78 5.86 -11.81
C ILE A 229 7.01 6.38 -11.07
N TYR A 230 8.20 6.33 -11.65
CA TYR A 230 9.41 6.85 -11.00
C TYR A 230 9.35 8.36 -10.80
N GLU A 231 8.93 9.11 -11.81
CA GLU A 231 8.72 10.56 -11.71
C GLU A 231 7.72 10.91 -10.60
N LEU A 232 6.61 10.16 -10.52
CA LEU A 232 5.59 10.36 -9.49
C LEU A 232 6.10 10.07 -8.07
N PHE A 233 7.00 9.10 -7.92
CA PHE A 233 7.56 8.71 -6.63
C PHE A 233 8.68 9.63 -6.19
N ASP A 234 9.60 9.99 -7.11
CA ASP A 234 10.77 10.83 -6.81
C ASP A 234 10.43 12.30 -6.65
N GLY A 235 9.23 12.70 -7.11
CA GLY A 235 8.77 14.07 -7.03
C GLY A 235 9.55 14.91 -8.02
N VAL A 236 8.84 15.54 -8.96
CA VAL A 236 9.37 16.83 -9.42
C VAL A 236 9.37 17.69 -8.18
N ASP A 237 10.56 18.03 -7.71
CA ASP A 237 10.79 19.15 -6.84
C ASP A 237 10.18 20.36 -7.54
N ASP A 238 8.89 20.63 -7.28
CA ASP A 238 8.25 21.92 -7.54
C ASP A 238 8.85 22.92 -6.54
N GLY A 239 10.17 23.05 -6.60
CA GLY A 239 10.96 23.93 -5.80
C GLY A 239 10.40 25.33 -5.99
N GLU A 240 9.75 25.84 -4.95
CA GLU A 240 9.87 27.25 -4.64
C GLU A 240 11.37 27.52 -4.40
N GLY A 241 12.09 27.68 -5.51
CA GLY A 241 13.43 28.19 -5.56
C GLY A 241 13.38 29.64 -5.17
N ASP A 242 13.58 29.89 -3.88
CA ASP A 242 14.04 31.17 -3.37
C ASP A 242 15.42 31.40 -4.01
N GLU A 243 15.41 32.14 -5.13
CA GLU A 243 16.60 32.65 -5.81
C GLU A 243 17.25 33.72 -4.92
N ASP A 244 17.96 33.31 -3.86
CA ASP A 244 18.98 34.16 -3.25
C ASP A 244 20.31 33.89 -3.97
N GLU A 245 20.46 34.59 -5.11
CA GLU A 245 21.75 34.88 -5.73
C GLU A 245 22.59 35.72 -4.75
N GLU A 246 23.46 35.09 -3.95
CA GLU A 246 24.61 35.80 -3.41
C GLU A 246 25.82 35.61 -4.33
N GLU A 247 26.06 36.68 -5.08
CA GLU A 247 27.29 37.00 -5.81
C GLU A 247 28.51 36.93 -4.86
N GLU A 248 29.50 36.11 -5.20
CA GLU A 248 30.87 36.29 -4.72
C GLU A 248 31.76 36.43 -5.96
N GLU A 249 32.00 37.68 -6.35
CA GLU A 249 33.07 38.09 -7.25
C GLU A 249 34.41 38.10 -6.49
N ASP A 250 35.47 37.87 -7.28
CA ASP A 250 36.87 38.29 -7.05
C ASP A 250 37.71 37.48 -6.04
N GLU A 251 38.99 37.14 -6.26
CA GLU A 251 40.00 37.69 -7.17
C GLU A 251 41.21 36.71 -7.19
N ASP A 252 41.76 36.46 -8.38
CA ASP A 252 43.18 36.53 -8.74
C ASP A 252 44.32 35.55 -8.31
N GLU A 253 45.16 35.35 -9.34
CA GLU A 253 46.64 35.20 -9.34
C GLU A 253 47.31 33.81 -9.23
N ALA A 254 47.55 33.24 -10.43
CA ALA A 254 48.87 33.01 -11.03
C ALA A 254 49.87 31.94 -10.51
N SER A 255 50.44 31.26 -11.51
CA SER A 255 51.82 30.74 -11.60
C SER A 255 52.11 29.33 -11.04
N ASP A 256 52.42 28.36 -11.90
CA ASP A 256 53.78 28.16 -12.43
C ASP A 256 53.83 26.96 -13.39
N SER A 257 54.60 27.13 -14.46
CA SER A 257 54.81 26.17 -15.54
C SER A 257 56.21 25.58 -15.39
N SER A 258 56.33 24.25 -15.34
CA SER A 258 57.61 23.58 -15.55
C SER A 258 57.43 22.20 -16.18
N GLN A 259 57.66 22.15 -17.49
CA GLN A 259 58.00 20.93 -18.21
C GLN A 259 59.42 20.48 -17.85
N SER A 260 59.63 19.19 -17.63
CA SER A 260 60.84 18.54 -18.14
C SER A 260 60.60 17.08 -18.48
N VAL A 261 61.19 16.70 -19.60
CA VAL A 261 61.12 15.45 -20.36
C VAL A 261 62.06 14.41 -19.75
N VAL A 262 61.63 13.15 -19.57
CA VAL A 262 62.49 11.99 -19.85
C VAL A 262 61.66 10.78 -20.33
N GLU A 263 62.04 10.35 -21.53
CA GLU A 263 61.65 9.16 -22.29
C GLU A 263 62.34 7.91 -21.74
N ILE A 264 61.61 6.84 -21.40
CA ILE A 264 62.14 5.45 -21.47
C ILE A 264 61.01 4.47 -21.81
N ALA A 265 61.12 3.86 -22.99
CA ALA A 265 60.32 2.72 -23.41
C ALA A 265 60.70 1.44 -22.64
N SER A 266 59.72 0.66 -22.22
CA SER A 266 59.91 -0.78 -21.96
C SER A 266 58.61 -1.55 -22.16
N THR A 267 58.66 -2.36 -23.20
CA THR A 267 57.77 -3.43 -23.64
C THR A 267 57.57 -4.49 -22.54
N LEU A 268 56.32 -4.85 -22.20
CA LEU A 268 56.00 -6.22 -21.74
C LEU A 268 54.49 -6.54 -21.77
N ALA A 269 54.14 -7.48 -22.67
CA ALA A 269 53.09 -8.53 -22.67
C ALA A 269 51.63 -8.26 -22.18
N PRO A 270 50.62 -8.88 -22.85
CA PRO A 270 49.21 -8.73 -22.53
C PRO A 270 48.78 -9.50 -21.27
N GLU A 271 47.92 -8.85 -20.49
CA GLU A 271 47.29 -9.34 -19.27
C GLU A 271 46.33 -10.53 -19.55
N PRO A 272 46.34 -11.61 -18.76
CA PRO A 272 45.40 -12.71 -18.92
C PRO A 272 44.02 -12.40 -18.31
N ALA A 273 42.98 -12.87 -18.99
CA ALA A 273 41.57 -12.68 -18.63
C ALA A 273 41.21 -13.10 -17.18
N PRO A 274 40.24 -12.42 -16.54
CA PRO A 274 39.82 -12.75 -15.18
C PRO A 274 39.04 -14.09 -15.11
N PRO A 275 39.17 -14.84 -14.00
CA PRO A 275 38.64 -16.19 -13.89
C PRO A 275 37.11 -16.22 -13.72
N GLN A 276 36.46 -17.09 -14.51
CA GLN A 276 35.05 -17.44 -14.35
C GLN A 276 34.79 -18.08 -12.98
N ARG A 277 34.05 -17.37 -12.12
CA ARG A 277 33.51 -17.95 -10.88
C ARG A 277 32.38 -18.91 -11.20
N LYS A 278 32.64 -20.21 -11.07
CA LYS A 278 31.61 -21.25 -11.02
C LYS A 278 30.78 -21.06 -9.74
N ARG A 279 29.52 -20.63 -9.86
CA ARG A 279 28.56 -20.69 -8.76
C ARG A 279 28.12 -22.14 -8.58
N VAL A 280 28.56 -22.76 -7.49
CA VAL A 280 28.02 -24.04 -7.00
C VAL A 280 26.77 -23.70 -6.18
N PHE A 281 25.60 -24.11 -6.66
CA PHE A 281 24.37 -24.02 -5.87
C PHE A 281 24.35 -25.16 -4.86
N SER A 282 24.39 -24.80 -3.57
CA SER A 282 24.09 -25.72 -2.48
C SER A 282 22.58 -25.92 -2.41
N VAL A 283 22.13 -27.15 -2.62
CA VAL A 283 20.76 -27.59 -2.37
C VAL A 283 20.60 -27.67 -0.85
N ILE A 284 19.79 -26.78 -0.28
CA ILE A 284 19.27 -26.97 1.09
C ILE A 284 17.79 -27.27 0.97
N GLU A 285 17.46 -28.40 1.57
CA GLU A 285 16.18 -29.07 1.68
C GLU A 285 15.10 -28.16 2.29
N LEU A 286 13.88 -28.23 1.75
CA LEU A 286 12.66 -27.83 2.46
C LEU A 286 11.74 -29.05 2.46
N SER A 287 11.64 -29.68 3.63
CA SER A 287 10.47 -30.44 4.07
C SER A 287 9.49 -29.48 4.73
#